data_AF-A0A5R8L4P0-F1
#
_entry.id   AF-A0A5R8L4P0-F1
#
_cell.length_a   1.000
_cell.length_b   1.000
_cell.length_c   1.000
_cell.angle_alpha   90.00
_cell.angle_beta   90.00
_cell.angle_gamma   90.00
#
_symmetry.space_group_name_H-M   'P 1'
#
loop_
_entity.id
_entity.type
_entity.pdbx_description
1 polymer ?
#
loop_
_entity_poly.entity_id
_entity_poly.type
_entity_poly.pdbx_seq_one_letter_code
_entity_poly.pdbx_strand_id
1 'polypeptide(L)'
;MAGGAAHPGRPRIDAGAGGCHGLRRDPTGRARPGAGRHRRGAAAVSVEAILLAGGRGSRVDGAAKPLFRVGGTTLLAAAIAAARAGGAERIVVAAPVLDPALDVEWVREDPPFGGPVAAVVAALATVRADEVLLLACDLVSPAGALAALPPIAPESDGVCLGSDGRPQWLTGRYRTAALRCVASGLENGGRDAAMRTLLGGLRIALVDAPAEVSRDIDTWDDLTAAGGSAACEPEEEP
;
A
#
# COMPACT_ATOMS: atom_id res chain seq x y z
N MET A 1 20.37 65.11 -9.39
CA MET A 1 19.08 64.83 -10.08
C MET A 1 19.06 63.33 -10.31
N ALA A 2 18.70 62.52 -9.31
CA ALA A 2 17.34 62.03 -9.02
C ALA A 2 16.83 61.14 -10.17
N GLY A 3 16.36 59.90 -10.02
CA GLY A 3 16.14 58.93 -8.94
C GLY A 3 16.07 57.54 -9.63
N GLY A 4 16.26 56.39 -8.99
CA GLY A 4 15.49 55.89 -7.87
C GLY A 4 14.22 55.16 -8.35
N ALA A 5 14.32 53.85 -8.65
CA ALA A 5 13.17 52.95 -8.68
C ALA A 5 13.63 51.50 -8.42
N ALA A 6 13.64 51.15 -7.13
CA ALA A 6 13.78 49.80 -6.62
C ALA A 6 12.56 48.97 -7.01
N HIS A 7 12.78 47.74 -7.48
CA HIS A 7 11.73 46.76 -7.69
C HIS A 7 11.68 45.78 -6.50
N PRO A 8 10.49 45.47 -5.96
CA PRO A 8 10.33 44.84 -4.66
C PRO A 8 10.69 43.36 -4.67
N GLY A 9 11.30 42.93 -3.55
CA GLY A 9 11.68 41.55 -3.27
C GLY A 9 10.47 40.62 -3.25
N ARG A 10 10.67 39.44 -3.83
CA ARG A 10 9.75 38.31 -3.65
C ARG A 10 10.03 37.63 -2.31
N PRO A 11 9.00 37.33 -1.51
CA PRO A 11 9.19 36.68 -0.22
C PRO A 11 9.67 35.24 -0.40
N ARG A 12 10.63 34.85 0.44
CA ARG A 12 10.95 33.45 0.74
C ARG A 12 9.72 32.86 1.42
N ILE A 13 9.10 31.87 0.78
CA ILE A 13 8.11 31.01 1.40
C ILE A 13 8.87 29.96 2.20
N ASP A 14 8.94 30.19 3.52
CA ASP A 14 9.31 29.18 4.49
C ASP A 14 8.25 28.07 4.45
N ALA A 15 8.59 26.93 3.87
CA ALA A 15 7.84 25.69 4.04
C ALA A 15 8.04 25.22 5.48
N GLY A 16 7.18 25.69 6.37
CA GLY A 16 7.07 25.19 7.74
C GLY A 16 6.68 23.73 7.72
N ALA A 17 7.67 22.85 7.88
CA ALA A 17 7.45 21.46 8.24
C ALA A 17 6.81 21.40 9.64
N GLY A 18 5.48 21.36 9.66
CA GLY A 18 4.68 21.05 10.85
C GLY A 18 4.89 19.59 11.20
N GLY A 19 5.96 19.30 11.93
CA GLY A 19 6.28 17.96 12.41
C GLY A 19 5.17 17.42 13.31
N CYS A 20 4.69 16.22 12.99
CA CYS A 20 3.85 15.40 13.85
C CYS A 20 4.73 14.83 14.97
N HIS A 21 5.20 15.67 15.90
CA HIS A 21 5.92 15.26 17.09
C HIS A 21 5.11 15.65 18.32
N GLY A 22 4.32 14.69 18.80
CA GLY A 22 3.34 14.91 19.87
C GLY A 22 3.19 13.73 20.83
N LEU A 23 4.28 13.08 21.23
CA LEU A 23 4.29 12.22 22.43
C LEU A 23 5.17 12.88 23.49
N ARG A 24 4.53 13.68 24.36
CA ARG A 24 5.17 14.29 25.53
C ARG A 24 5.55 13.18 26.52
N ARG A 25 6.82 13.12 26.90
CA ARG A 25 7.31 12.31 28.03
C ARG A 25 7.45 13.21 29.27
N ASP A 26 6.89 12.75 30.38
CA ASP A 26 6.97 13.36 31.70
C ASP A 26 8.36 13.11 32.33
N PRO A 27 9.11 14.14 32.78
CA PRO A 27 10.46 13.99 33.29
C PRO A 27 10.48 13.99 34.83
N THR A 28 9.90 12.98 35.49
CA THR A 28 10.19 12.74 36.91
C THR A 28 10.29 11.24 37.21
N GLY A 29 11.53 10.74 37.17
CA GLY A 29 11.86 9.40 37.61
C GLY A 29 11.63 9.23 39.11
N ARG A 30 10.62 8.45 39.50
CA ARG A 30 10.61 7.77 40.79
C ARG A 30 9.83 6.45 40.71
N ALA A 31 10.57 5.34 40.67
CA ALA A 31 10.00 4.01 40.72
C ALA A 31 9.39 3.73 42.10
N ARG A 32 8.14 3.26 42.13
CA ARG A 32 7.51 2.61 43.28
C ARG A 32 7.32 1.12 42.93
N PRO A 33 7.75 0.16 43.76
CA PRO A 33 7.44 -1.24 43.53
C PRO A 33 6.02 -1.53 44.05
N GLY A 34 5.17 -2.12 43.21
CA GLY A 34 3.80 -2.43 43.60
C GLY A 34 3.06 -3.31 42.60
N ALA A 35 2.90 -4.57 43.01
CA ALA A 35 1.88 -5.54 42.64
C ALA A 35 1.80 -6.01 41.18
N GLY A 36 1.89 -7.34 41.02
CA GLY A 36 1.82 -8.08 39.78
C GLY A 36 0.60 -7.68 38.95
N ARG A 37 0.85 -7.04 37.82
CA ARG A 37 -0.13 -6.92 36.75
C ARG A 37 -0.10 -8.23 35.99
N HIS A 38 -1.19 -8.98 36.11
CA HIS A 38 -1.59 -9.96 35.10
C HIS A 38 -1.31 -9.35 33.73
N ARG A 39 -0.47 -10.02 32.92
CA ARG A 39 -0.31 -9.67 31.51
C ARG A 39 -1.70 -9.74 30.89
N ARG A 40 -2.40 -8.59 30.79
CA ARG A 40 -3.47 -8.45 29.80
C ARG A 40 -2.81 -8.83 28.50
N GLY A 41 -3.23 -9.96 27.90
CA GLY A 41 -2.79 -10.32 26.57
C GLY A 41 -2.89 -9.06 25.72
N ALA A 42 -1.79 -8.68 25.06
CA ALA A 42 -1.85 -7.58 24.11
C ALA A 42 -3.06 -7.85 23.21
N ALA A 43 -4.00 -6.90 23.13
CA ALA A 43 -5.11 -7.04 22.20
C ALA A 43 -4.51 -7.37 20.83
N ALA A 44 -5.02 -8.42 20.18
CA ALA A 44 -4.51 -8.82 18.88
C ALA A 44 -4.64 -7.62 17.93
N VAL A 45 -3.55 -7.28 17.24
CA VAL A 45 -3.52 -6.19 16.28
C VAL A 45 -4.40 -6.58 15.11
N SER A 46 -5.43 -5.76 14.83
CA SER A 46 -6.34 -6.02 13.71
C SER A 46 -5.65 -5.73 12.38
N VAL A 47 -5.97 -6.53 11.35
CA VAL A 47 -5.36 -6.43 10.02
C VAL A 47 -6.45 -6.43 8.95
N GLU A 48 -6.32 -5.52 7.98
CA GLU A 48 -7.09 -5.51 6.73
C GLU A 48 -6.13 -5.44 5.54
N ALA A 49 -6.63 -5.59 4.32
CA ALA A 49 -5.81 -5.47 3.12
C ALA A 49 -6.36 -4.44 2.12
N ILE A 50 -5.44 -3.73 1.47
CA ILE A 50 -5.68 -2.94 0.28
C ILE A 50 -4.94 -3.61 -0.88
N LEU A 51 -5.69 -4.02 -1.89
CA LEU A 51 -5.18 -4.62 -3.12
C LEU A 51 -5.30 -3.61 -4.27
N LEU A 52 -4.18 -3.18 -4.83
CA LEU A 52 -4.16 -2.33 -6.01
C LEU A 52 -4.26 -3.20 -7.27
N ALA A 53 -5.47 -3.30 -7.80
CA ALA A 53 -5.79 -4.03 -9.03
C ALA A 53 -6.05 -3.10 -10.22
N GLY A 54 -5.71 -1.81 -10.08
CA GLY A 54 -5.92 -0.78 -11.09
C GLY A 54 -4.67 -0.46 -11.91
N GLY A 55 -4.82 -0.30 -13.22
CA GLY A 55 -3.79 0.15 -14.14
C GLY A 55 -4.33 0.24 -15.56
N ARG A 56 -3.67 0.99 -16.44
CA ARG A 56 -4.14 1.14 -17.84
C ARG A 56 -3.97 -0.11 -18.70
N GLY A 57 -3.30 -1.16 -18.20
CA GLY A 57 -3.03 -2.37 -18.99
C GLY A 57 -2.26 -2.09 -20.29
N SER A 58 -1.60 -0.93 -20.41
CA SER A 58 -1.11 -0.42 -21.70
C SER A 58 0.04 -1.24 -22.29
N ARG A 59 0.63 -2.15 -21.51
CA ARG A 59 1.69 -3.09 -21.93
C ARG A 59 1.16 -4.48 -22.28
N VAL A 60 -0.14 -4.72 -22.09
CA VAL A 60 -0.83 -6.00 -22.33
C VAL A 60 -2.12 -5.76 -23.13
N ASP A 61 -2.08 -4.79 -24.04
CA ASP A 61 -3.18 -4.46 -24.97
C ASP A 61 -4.53 -4.17 -24.30
N GLY A 62 -4.51 -3.62 -23.09
CA GLY A 62 -5.72 -3.28 -22.34
C GLY A 62 -6.32 -4.45 -21.55
N ALA A 63 -5.72 -5.63 -21.59
CA ALA A 63 -6.14 -6.76 -20.78
C ALA A 63 -6.05 -6.45 -19.27
N ALA A 64 -7.05 -6.92 -18.53
CA ALA A 64 -7.09 -6.77 -17.08
C ALA A 64 -6.10 -7.74 -16.42
N LYS A 65 -4.84 -7.30 -16.23
CA LYS A 65 -3.78 -8.07 -15.56
C LYS A 65 -4.24 -8.83 -14.29
N PRO A 66 -5.07 -8.25 -13.39
CA PRO A 66 -5.49 -8.97 -12.19
C PRO A 66 -6.29 -10.26 -12.48
N LEU A 67 -6.84 -10.40 -13.70
CA LEU A 67 -7.58 -11.58 -14.16
C LEU A 67 -6.70 -12.61 -14.87
N PHE A 68 -5.42 -12.33 -15.10
CA PHE A 68 -4.47 -13.33 -15.60
C PHE A 68 -4.39 -14.49 -14.63
N ARG A 69 -4.22 -15.69 -15.17
CA ARG A 69 -4.21 -16.93 -14.39
C ARG A 69 -2.81 -17.51 -14.33
N VAL A 70 -2.41 -17.91 -13.13
CA VAL A 70 -1.19 -18.69 -12.87
C VAL A 70 -1.60 -19.87 -12.00
N GLY A 71 -1.24 -21.10 -12.40
CA GLY A 71 -1.69 -22.30 -11.68
C GLY A 71 -3.22 -22.45 -11.59
N GLY A 72 -3.95 -21.97 -12.61
CA GLY A 72 -5.42 -22.05 -12.69
C GLY A 72 -6.19 -20.98 -11.90
N THR A 73 -5.52 -20.18 -11.08
CA THR A 73 -6.12 -19.13 -10.23
C THR A 73 -5.78 -17.74 -10.77
N THR A 74 -6.69 -16.78 -10.69
CA THR A 74 -6.39 -15.40 -11.10
C THR A 74 -5.39 -14.73 -10.14
N LEU A 75 -4.58 -13.79 -10.62
CA LEU A 75 -3.66 -13.04 -9.77
C LEU A 75 -4.39 -12.32 -8.63
N LEU A 76 -5.58 -11.77 -8.92
CA LEU A 76 -6.43 -11.16 -7.91
C LEU A 76 -6.92 -12.17 -6.87
N ALA A 77 -7.42 -13.33 -7.29
CA ALA A 77 -7.88 -14.36 -6.35
C ALA A 77 -6.72 -14.91 -5.50
N ALA A 78 -5.53 -15.05 -6.09
CA ALA A 78 -4.32 -15.44 -5.37
C ALA A 78 -3.92 -14.39 -4.33
N ALA A 79 -3.97 -13.10 -4.67
CA ALA A 79 -3.68 -12.00 -3.74
C ALA A 79 -4.72 -11.92 -2.60
N ILE A 80 -6.01 -12.13 -2.90
CA ILE A 80 -7.08 -12.20 -1.89
C ILE A 80 -6.83 -13.37 -0.92
N ALA A 81 -6.55 -14.56 -1.45
CA ALA A 81 -6.27 -15.73 -0.63
C ALA A 81 -5.04 -15.52 0.26
N ALA A 82 -3.97 -14.94 -0.29
CA ALA A 82 -2.77 -14.59 0.46
C ALA A 82 -3.06 -13.58 1.58
N ALA A 83 -3.82 -12.51 1.30
CA ALA A 83 -4.20 -11.52 2.29
C ALA A 83 -5.01 -12.12 3.44
N ARG A 84 -5.98 -13.00 3.14
CA ARG A 84 -6.75 -13.73 4.16
C ARG A 84 -5.85 -14.62 5.02
N ALA A 85 -4.91 -15.34 4.40
CA ALA A 85 -3.92 -16.14 5.12
C ALA A 85 -2.99 -15.26 6.00
N GLY A 86 -2.73 -14.02 5.59
CA GLY A 86 -2.03 -12.99 6.36
C GLY A 86 -2.84 -12.36 7.50
N GLY A 87 -4.08 -12.81 7.71
CA GLY A 87 -4.96 -12.34 8.79
C GLY A 87 -5.85 -11.15 8.42
N ALA A 88 -5.93 -10.77 7.15
CA ALA A 88 -6.86 -9.72 6.71
C ALA A 88 -8.30 -10.24 6.69
N GLU A 89 -9.12 -9.78 7.63
CA GLU A 89 -10.55 -10.16 7.69
C GLU A 89 -11.37 -9.46 6.61
N ARG A 90 -11.02 -8.21 6.30
CA ARG A 90 -11.64 -7.41 5.24
C ARG A 90 -10.60 -7.00 4.22
N ILE A 91 -11.00 -7.06 2.96
CA ILE A 91 -10.16 -6.79 1.79
C ILE A 91 -10.83 -5.72 0.94
N VAL A 92 -10.08 -4.65 0.67
CA VAL A 92 -10.46 -3.55 -0.19
C VAL A 92 -9.67 -3.64 -1.48
N VAL A 93 -10.35 -3.80 -2.61
CA VAL A 93 -9.73 -3.81 -3.93
C VAL A 93 -9.90 -2.43 -4.56
N ALA A 94 -8.80 -1.75 -4.82
CA ALA A 94 -8.78 -0.46 -5.49
C ALA A 94 -8.75 -0.65 -7.02
N ALA A 95 -9.92 -0.74 -7.62
CA ALA A 95 -10.16 -0.97 -9.04
C ALA A 95 -11.65 -0.75 -9.39
N PRO A 96 -12.01 -0.62 -10.69
CA PRO A 96 -13.38 -0.93 -11.10
C PRO A 96 -13.73 -2.38 -10.69
N VAL A 97 -15.02 -2.68 -10.54
CA VAL A 97 -15.48 -4.05 -10.23
C VAL A 97 -15.07 -4.97 -11.38
N LEU A 98 -14.11 -5.87 -11.13
CA LEU A 98 -13.63 -6.85 -12.11
C LEU A 98 -14.40 -8.18 -12.01
N ASP A 99 -14.79 -8.57 -10.80
CA ASP A 99 -15.57 -9.77 -10.55
C ASP A 99 -16.51 -9.54 -9.34
N PRO A 100 -17.83 -9.37 -9.57
CA PRO A 100 -18.79 -9.13 -8.50
C PRO A 100 -19.02 -10.35 -7.59
N ALA A 101 -18.56 -11.54 -7.97
CA ALA A 101 -18.70 -12.74 -7.14
C ALA A 101 -17.62 -12.83 -6.04
N LEU A 102 -16.55 -12.01 -6.13
CA LEU A 102 -15.52 -11.94 -5.10
C LEU A 102 -16.05 -11.22 -3.85
N ASP A 103 -15.90 -11.87 -2.71
CA ASP A 103 -16.21 -11.34 -1.38
C ASP A 103 -15.12 -10.35 -0.91
N VAL A 104 -15.17 -9.16 -1.52
CA VAL A 104 -14.27 -8.02 -1.28
C VAL A 104 -15.05 -6.71 -1.41
N GLU A 105 -14.52 -5.64 -0.82
CA GLU A 105 -15.04 -4.30 -1.09
C GLU A 105 -14.31 -3.65 -2.27
N TRP A 106 -15.06 -3.23 -3.28
CA TRP A 106 -14.52 -2.51 -4.42
C TRP A 106 -14.53 -1.02 -4.16
N VAL A 107 -13.38 -0.39 -4.27
CA VAL A 107 -13.22 1.07 -4.18
C VAL A 107 -12.53 1.54 -5.46
N ARG A 108 -12.92 2.72 -5.94
CA ARG A 108 -12.24 3.38 -7.04
C ARG A 108 -12.00 4.82 -6.66
N GLU A 109 -10.81 5.33 -6.94
CA GLU A 109 -10.53 6.75 -6.76
C GLU A 109 -11.40 7.60 -7.70
N ASP A 110 -11.78 8.77 -7.21
CA ASP A 110 -12.58 9.75 -7.95
C ASP A 110 -11.86 11.11 -7.96
N PRO A 111 -11.52 11.67 -9.13
CA PRO A 111 -11.70 11.11 -10.48
C PRO A 111 -10.80 9.90 -10.74
N PRO A 112 -11.22 8.95 -11.61
CA PRO A 112 -10.47 7.74 -11.87
C PRO A 112 -9.12 8.02 -12.53
N PHE A 113 -8.20 7.05 -12.42
CA PHE A 113 -6.84 7.10 -12.96
C PHE A 113 -5.97 8.15 -12.26
N GLY A 114 -6.18 8.35 -10.96
CA GLY A 114 -5.38 9.25 -10.14
C GLY A 114 -4.02 8.69 -9.73
N GLY A 115 -3.69 7.46 -10.14
CA GLY A 115 -2.44 6.79 -9.80
C GLY A 115 -2.51 6.02 -8.47
N PRO A 116 -1.41 5.33 -8.10
CA PRO A 116 -1.41 4.39 -6.98
C PRO A 116 -1.68 5.07 -5.64
N VAL A 117 -1.19 6.30 -5.43
CA VAL A 117 -1.43 7.02 -4.18
C VAL A 117 -2.92 7.40 -4.04
N ALA A 118 -3.55 7.92 -5.08
CA ALA A 118 -4.99 8.23 -5.05
C ALA A 118 -5.83 6.99 -4.77
N ALA A 119 -5.48 5.85 -5.37
CA ALA A 119 -6.13 4.56 -5.12
C ALA A 119 -5.98 4.12 -3.65
N VAL A 120 -4.78 4.26 -3.07
CA VAL A 120 -4.54 3.97 -1.64
C VAL A 120 -5.33 4.92 -0.74
N VAL A 121 -5.36 6.22 -1.05
CA VAL A 121 -6.11 7.23 -0.27
C VAL A 121 -7.61 6.91 -0.28
N ALA A 122 -8.17 6.57 -1.45
CA ALA A 122 -9.57 6.18 -1.58
C ALA A 122 -9.87 4.92 -0.75
N ALA A 123 -9.03 3.88 -0.83
CA ALA A 123 -9.22 2.65 -0.08
C ALA A 123 -9.07 2.85 1.44
N LEU A 124 -8.09 3.65 1.88
CA LEU A 124 -7.81 3.96 3.29
C LEU A 124 -8.99 4.64 4.01
N ALA A 125 -9.88 5.32 3.27
CA ALA A 125 -11.10 5.91 3.83
C ALA A 125 -12.05 4.86 4.42
N THR A 126 -11.96 3.61 3.95
CA THR A 126 -12.85 2.51 4.35
C THR A 126 -12.21 1.56 5.37
N VAL A 127 -10.88 1.55 5.45
CA VAL A 127 -10.09 0.69 6.37
C VAL A 127 -10.37 1.05 7.83
N ARG A 128 -10.46 0.06 8.70
CA ARG A 128 -10.72 0.23 10.15
C ARG A 128 -9.69 -0.45 11.02
N ALA A 129 -8.92 -1.38 10.47
CA ALA A 129 -7.88 -2.10 11.20
C ALA A 129 -6.69 -1.22 11.60
N ASP A 130 -5.97 -1.67 12.62
CA ASP A 130 -4.75 -1.05 13.14
C ASP A 130 -3.61 -1.07 12.11
N GLU A 131 -3.54 -2.15 11.34
CA GLU A 131 -2.54 -2.37 10.31
C GLU A 131 -3.18 -2.78 8.99
N VAL A 132 -2.53 -2.41 7.89
CA VAL A 132 -2.97 -2.74 6.54
C VAL A 132 -1.87 -3.45 5.77
N LEU A 133 -2.24 -4.56 5.13
CA LEU A 133 -1.45 -5.18 4.07
C LEU A 133 -1.71 -4.40 2.78
N LEU A 134 -0.67 -3.86 2.16
CA LEU A 134 -0.77 -3.15 0.89
C LEU A 134 -0.06 -3.97 -0.18
N LEU A 135 -0.83 -4.43 -1.17
CA LEU A 135 -0.37 -5.33 -2.23
C LEU A 135 -0.72 -4.80 -3.62
N ALA A 136 0.22 -4.91 -4.56
CA ALA A 136 -0.10 -4.89 -5.99
C ALA A 136 -0.63 -6.27 -6.43
N CYS A 137 -1.55 -6.28 -7.40
CA CYS A 137 -2.18 -7.52 -7.92
C CYS A 137 -1.48 -8.11 -9.15
N ASP A 138 -0.17 -7.95 -9.25
CA ASP A 138 0.68 -8.48 -10.33
C ASP A 138 1.80 -9.39 -9.80
N LEU A 139 1.85 -9.69 -8.50
CA LEU A 139 2.86 -10.58 -7.93
C LEU A 139 2.71 -12.03 -8.42
N VAL A 140 3.84 -12.67 -8.76
CA VAL A 140 3.91 -14.11 -9.08
C VAL A 140 3.54 -14.97 -7.88
N SER A 141 3.93 -14.57 -6.67
CA SER A 141 3.68 -15.32 -5.43
C SER A 141 3.28 -14.39 -4.27
N PRO A 142 2.03 -13.89 -4.23
CA PRO A 142 1.58 -13.00 -3.17
C PRO A 142 1.63 -13.68 -1.78
N ALA A 143 1.42 -15.00 -1.72
CA ALA A 143 1.55 -15.76 -0.47
C ALA A 143 2.99 -15.80 0.04
N GLY A 144 3.96 -16.05 -0.86
CA GLY A 144 5.38 -16.02 -0.50
C GLY A 144 5.84 -14.63 -0.08
N ALA A 145 5.38 -13.60 -0.80
CA ALA A 145 5.66 -12.21 -0.49
C ALA A 145 5.15 -11.81 0.91
N LEU A 146 3.90 -12.12 1.24
CA LEU A 146 3.34 -11.82 2.55
C LEU A 146 3.99 -12.63 3.68
N ALA A 147 4.33 -13.90 3.43
CA ALA A 147 5.00 -14.75 4.42
C ALA A 147 6.42 -14.23 4.78
N ALA A 148 7.06 -13.51 3.86
CA ALA A 148 8.35 -12.86 4.11
C ALA A 148 8.24 -11.58 4.95
N LEU A 149 7.04 -11.01 5.12
CA LEU A 149 6.85 -9.78 5.92
C LEU A 149 6.75 -10.11 7.42
N PRO A 150 7.70 -9.63 8.25
CA PRO A 150 7.59 -9.77 9.69
C PRO A 150 6.51 -8.84 10.26
N PRO A 151 6.12 -9.00 11.54
CA PRO A 151 5.34 -8.00 12.25
C PRO A 151 6.05 -6.64 12.28
N ILE A 152 5.27 -5.54 12.30
CA ILE A 152 5.83 -4.19 12.38
C ILE A 152 6.48 -3.97 13.76
N ALA A 153 7.76 -3.60 13.78
CA ALA A 153 8.45 -3.24 15.02
C ALA A 153 7.76 -2.02 15.70
N PRO A 154 7.80 -1.91 17.05
CA PRO A 154 7.12 -0.82 17.77
C PRO A 154 7.54 0.59 17.33
N GLU A 155 8.80 0.75 16.94
CA GLU A 155 9.40 1.98 16.45
C GLU A 155 9.26 2.19 14.94
N SER A 156 8.70 1.23 14.21
CA SER A 156 8.48 1.34 12.77
C SER A 156 7.03 1.73 12.46
N ASP A 157 6.86 2.46 11.37
CA ASP A 157 5.55 2.83 10.82
C ASP A 157 5.09 1.78 9.78
N GLY A 158 6.00 0.95 9.28
CA GLY A 158 5.71 -0.18 8.42
C GLY A 158 6.91 -1.07 8.11
N VAL A 159 6.66 -2.09 7.32
CA VAL A 159 7.67 -2.97 6.72
C VAL A 159 7.26 -3.29 5.30
N CYS A 160 8.19 -3.32 4.36
CA CYS A 160 7.92 -3.78 3.01
C CYS A 160 9.07 -4.58 2.45
N LEU A 161 8.81 -5.33 1.39
CA LEU A 161 9.87 -6.04 0.70
C LEU A 161 10.83 -5.07 0.03
N GLY A 162 12.08 -5.51 -0.08
CA GLY A 162 13.15 -4.86 -0.80
C GLY A 162 13.67 -5.77 -1.90
N SER A 163 14.11 -5.15 -3.00
CA SER A 163 14.89 -5.78 -4.05
C SER A 163 16.08 -4.87 -4.36
N ASP A 164 17.30 -5.37 -4.17
CA ASP A 164 18.55 -4.61 -4.34
C ASP A 164 18.57 -3.27 -3.57
N GLY A 165 18.07 -3.29 -2.33
CA GLY A 165 17.96 -2.10 -1.48
C GLY A 165 16.89 -1.10 -1.92
N ARG A 166 16.09 -1.43 -2.94
CA ARG A 166 14.96 -0.61 -3.39
C ARG A 166 13.66 -1.13 -2.78
N PRO A 167 12.83 -0.26 -2.21
CA PRO A 167 11.55 -0.65 -1.62
C PRO A 167 10.51 -1.05 -2.67
N GLN A 168 9.88 -2.19 -2.46
CA GLN A 168 8.61 -2.56 -3.07
C GLN A 168 7.46 -2.05 -2.18
N TRP A 169 7.15 -0.77 -2.37
CA TRP A 169 6.13 -0.04 -1.60
C TRP A 169 4.73 -0.68 -1.60
N LEU A 170 4.41 -1.45 -2.64
CA LEU A 170 3.14 -2.15 -2.80
C LEU A 170 3.26 -3.62 -2.42
N THR A 171 4.24 -3.98 -1.60
CA THR A 171 4.38 -5.33 -1.03
C THR A 171 4.78 -5.18 0.42
N GLY A 172 3.86 -4.71 1.25
CA GLY A 172 4.18 -4.29 2.61
C GLY A 172 3.03 -4.33 3.60
N ARG A 173 3.38 -4.12 4.86
CA ARG A 173 2.50 -4.05 6.02
C ARG A 173 2.75 -2.72 6.73
N TYR A 174 1.70 -1.94 6.92
CA TYR A 174 1.81 -0.55 7.39
C TYR A 174 0.84 -0.28 8.54
N ARG A 175 1.23 0.61 9.46
CA ARG A 175 0.31 1.13 10.47
C ARG A 175 -0.71 2.04 9.81
N THR A 176 -1.99 1.72 9.94
CA THR A 176 -3.09 2.49 9.33
C THR A 176 -3.07 3.94 9.78
N ALA A 177 -2.78 4.19 11.06
CA ALA A 177 -2.68 5.54 11.61
C ALA A 177 -1.56 6.38 10.95
N ALA A 178 -0.41 5.77 10.65
CA ALA A 178 0.71 6.46 10.00
C ALA A 178 0.38 6.80 8.55
N LEU A 179 -0.21 5.85 7.82
CA LEU A 179 -0.67 6.09 6.44
C LEU A 179 -1.71 7.21 6.38
N ARG A 180 -2.70 7.20 7.27
CA ARG A 180 -3.73 8.25 7.34
C ARG A 180 -3.16 9.62 7.64
N CYS A 181 -2.19 9.68 8.55
CA CYS A 181 -1.50 10.91 8.89
C CYS A 181 -0.86 11.54 7.64
N VAL A 182 -0.06 10.77 6.90
CA VAL A 182 0.60 11.29 5.69
C VAL A 182 -0.41 11.58 4.57
N ALA A 183 -1.39 10.68 4.37
CA ALA A 183 -2.46 10.87 3.38
C ALA A 183 -3.24 12.16 3.59
N SER A 184 -3.50 12.55 4.84
CA SER A 184 -4.22 13.79 5.17
C SER A 184 -3.49 15.07 4.77
N GLY A 185 -2.16 15.00 4.60
CA GLY A 185 -1.33 16.12 4.15
C GLY A 185 -1.13 16.19 2.64
N LEU A 186 -1.68 15.24 1.87
CA LEU A 186 -1.51 15.22 0.42
C LEU A 186 -2.46 16.22 -0.26
N GLU A 187 -1.89 17.05 -1.12
CA GLU A 187 -2.67 17.91 -2.01
C GLU A 187 -3.49 17.04 -2.99
N ASN A 188 -4.70 17.49 -3.33
CA ASN A 188 -5.60 16.84 -4.30
C ASN A 188 -5.81 15.33 -4.06
N GLY A 189 -5.80 14.88 -2.80
CA GLY A 189 -5.96 13.46 -2.46
C GLY A 189 -4.85 12.55 -2.98
N GLY A 190 -3.67 13.12 -3.28
CA GLY A 190 -2.53 12.36 -3.80
C GLY A 190 -2.63 11.99 -5.28
N ARG A 191 -3.45 12.71 -6.04
CA ARG A 191 -3.55 12.52 -7.49
C ARG A 191 -2.19 12.70 -8.18
N ASP A 192 -1.89 11.79 -9.10
CA ASP A 192 -0.65 11.71 -9.88
C ASP A 192 0.63 11.59 -9.04
N ALA A 193 0.49 11.33 -7.73
CA ALA A 193 1.62 11.13 -6.84
C ALA A 193 2.15 9.69 -6.92
N ALA A 194 3.47 9.56 -6.78
CA ALA A 194 4.14 8.27 -6.66
C ALA A 194 4.10 7.75 -5.23
N MET A 195 4.16 6.43 -5.04
CA MET A 195 4.18 5.80 -3.70
C MET A 195 5.31 6.33 -2.80
N ARG A 196 6.44 6.74 -3.38
CA ARG A 196 7.53 7.39 -2.64
C ARG A 196 7.10 8.69 -1.95
N THR A 197 6.14 9.43 -2.49
CA THR A 197 5.60 10.65 -1.87
C THR A 197 4.79 10.32 -0.62
N LEU A 198 4.00 9.23 -0.66
CA LEU A 198 3.19 8.79 0.47
C LEU A 198 4.02 8.09 1.56
N LEU A 199 4.96 7.23 1.15
CA LEU A 199 5.66 6.32 2.07
C LEU A 199 7.08 6.76 2.41
N GLY A 200 7.72 7.59 1.59
CA GLY A 200 9.13 7.94 1.77
C GLY A 200 9.44 8.76 3.02
N GLY A 201 8.42 9.39 3.63
CA GLY A 201 8.54 10.09 4.92
C GLY A 201 8.28 9.22 6.15
N LEU A 202 7.84 7.97 5.95
CA LEU A 202 7.57 7.04 7.03
C LEU A 202 8.83 6.24 7.39
N ARG A 203 8.93 5.80 8.65
CA ARG A 203 9.97 4.86 9.05
C ARG A 203 9.52 3.46 8.62
N ILE A 204 10.03 3.01 7.48
CA ILE A 204 9.69 1.71 6.90
C ILE A 204 10.93 0.83 6.93
N ALA A 205 10.81 -0.33 7.56
CA ALA A 205 11.84 -1.37 7.50
C ALA A 205 11.79 -2.07 6.14
N LEU A 206 12.95 -2.31 5.54
CA LEU A 206 13.05 -3.10 4.31
C LEU A 206 13.46 -4.53 4.64
N VAL A 207 12.78 -5.47 4.01
CA VAL A 207 13.08 -6.90 4.12
C VAL A 207 13.43 -7.43 2.76
N ASP A 208 14.68 -7.83 2.58
CA ASP A 208 15.10 -8.47 1.34
C ASP A 208 14.37 -9.80 1.19
N ALA A 209 13.68 -9.96 0.07
CA ALA A 209 13.03 -11.20 -0.29
C ALA A 209 13.72 -11.82 -1.51
N PRO A 210 13.70 -13.16 -1.63
CA PRO A 210 14.13 -13.81 -2.87
C PRO A 210 13.38 -13.22 -4.07
N ALA A 211 14.08 -13.07 -5.20
CA ALA A 211 13.50 -12.47 -6.40
C ALA A 211 12.30 -13.27 -6.92
N GLU A 212 12.25 -14.57 -6.63
CA GLU A 212 11.20 -15.49 -7.07
C GLU A 212 9.84 -15.20 -6.43
N VAL A 213 9.83 -14.65 -5.21
CA VAL A 213 8.57 -14.35 -4.49
C VAL A 213 8.10 -12.91 -4.64
N SER A 214 8.97 -12.03 -5.12
CA SER A 214 8.76 -10.58 -5.20
C SER A 214 8.73 -10.06 -6.65
N ARG A 215 8.63 -10.97 -7.62
CA ARG A 215 8.56 -10.64 -9.05
C ARG A 215 7.14 -10.29 -9.46
N ASP A 216 7.03 -9.25 -10.28
CA ASP A 216 5.78 -8.79 -10.89
C ASP A 216 5.57 -9.42 -12.29
N ILE A 217 4.31 -9.63 -12.66
CA ILE A 217 3.86 -10.04 -13.99
C ILE A 217 3.45 -8.78 -14.74
N ASP A 218 4.44 -8.20 -15.42
CA ASP A 218 4.30 -6.88 -16.00
C ASP A 218 4.03 -6.91 -17.51
N THR A 219 4.39 -8.03 -18.14
CA THR A 219 4.36 -8.29 -19.58
C THR A 219 3.82 -9.68 -19.91
N TRP A 220 3.50 -9.92 -21.19
CA TRP A 220 3.15 -11.26 -21.70
C TRP A 220 4.28 -12.28 -21.51
N ASP A 221 5.54 -11.84 -21.62
CA ASP A 221 6.71 -12.69 -21.39
C ASP A 221 6.80 -13.12 -19.93
N ASP A 222 6.55 -12.21 -18.98
CA ASP A 222 6.51 -12.55 -17.55
C ASP A 222 5.38 -13.54 -17.24
N LEU A 223 4.20 -13.35 -17.86
CA LEU A 223 3.07 -14.26 -17.68
C LEU A 223 3.40 -15.67 -18.19
N THR A 224 4.02 -15.76 -19.37
CA THR A 224 4.45 -17.02 -19.97
C THR A 224 5.53 -17.69 -19.13
N ALA A 225 6.51 -16.92 -18.63
CA ALA A 225 7.56 -17.41 -17.75
C ALA A 225 7.01 -17.95 -16.42
N ALA A 226 5.92 -17.37 -15.92
CA ALA A 226 5.19 -17.87 -14.76
C ALA A 226 4.28 -19.08 -15.06
N GLY A 227 4.22 -19.55 -16.31
CA GLY A 227 3.33 -20.63 -16.74
C GLY A 227 1.86 -20.23 -16.73
N GLY A 228 1.57 -18.94 -16.89
CA GLY A 228 0.24 -18.38 -16.86
C GLY A 228 -0.42 -18.18 -18.21
N SER A 229 -1.70 -17.81 -18.18
CA SER A 229 -2.49 -17.45 -19.36
C SER A 229 -3.38 -16.25 -19.06
N ALA A 230 -3.69 -15.44 -20.08
CA ALA A 230 -4.80 -14.51 -19.95
C ALA A 230 -6.12 -15.29 -19.89
N ALA A 231 -7.13 -14.73 -19.22
CA ALA A 231 -8.49 -15.18 -19.46
C ALA A 231 -8.77 -15.00 -20.96
N CYS A 232 -9.25 -16.06 -21.65
CA CYS A 232 -9.85 -15.88 -22.96
C CYS A 232 -10.88 -14.75 -22.85
N GLU A 233 -10.91 -13.85 -23.83
CA GLU A 233 -11.99 -12.89 -23.96
C GLU A 233 -13.34 -13.64 -23.85
N PRO A 234 -14.38 -13.03 -23.25
CA PRO A 234 -15.71 -13.61 -23.35
C PRO A 234 -15.98 -13.81 -24.85
N GLU A 235 -16.30 -15.04 -25.23
CA GLU A 235 -16.83 -15.34 -26.56
C GLU A 235 -17.98 -14.35 -26.79
N GLU A 236 -17.85 -13.48 -27.80
CA GLU A 236 -19.00 -12.76 -28.33
C GLU A 236 -20.01 -13.82 -28.77
N GLU A 237 -21.06 -14.04 -27.97
CA GLU A 237 -22.19 -14.86 -28.39
C GLU A 237 -22.81 -14.22 -29.65
N PRO A 238 -23.04 -15.01 -30.72
CA PRO A 238 -23.54 -14.52 -32.01
C PRO A 238 -25.01 -14.07 -32.00
#